data_AF-A0A239FY67-F1
#
_entry.id   AF-A0A239FY67-F1
#
_cell.length_a   1.000
_cell.length_b   1.000
_cell.length_c   1.000
_cell.angle_alpha   90.00
_cell.angle_beta   90.00
_cell.angle_gamma   90.00
#
_symmetry.space_group_name_H-M   'P 1'
#
loop_
_entity.id
_entity.type
_entity.pdbx_description
1 polymer ?
#
loop_
_entity_poly.entity_id
_entity_poly.type
_entity_poly.pdbx_seq_one_letter_code
_entity_poly.pdbx_strand_id
1 'polypeptide(L)'
;MLSSHDHNITKFFSERYPNEFITFKLIEYKGNVSVFVFYFEEESELEKTWSNVSGNVAGLYQAELAEDFDMWNIYMFYLCRSELSLALKYKIENDRFSSRKIVLDNYEEEISDIGINDIIDEHITNIDIMYDPKEAKKLALSLDTGTDRIIWELIKDLSLKPGKKSLHESEQILSQIEQNIKDEDQQS
;
A
#
# COMPACT_ATOMS: atom_id res chain seq x y z
N MET A 1 -9.70 22.02 -12.79
CA MET A 1 -8.82 22.83 -13.67
C MET A 1 -7.45 22.80 -13.01
N LEU A 2 -6.44 22.20 -13.63
CA LEU A 2 -5.11 22.01 -13.03
C LEU A 2 -4.47 23.39 -12.74
N SER A 3 -3.75 23.51 -11.63
CA SER A 3 -3.04 24.76 -11.29
C SER A 3 -1.85 24.98 -12.23
N SER A 4 -1.32 26.21 -12.29
CA SER A 4 -0.10 26.50 -13.06
C SER A 4 1.10 25.65 -12.63
N HIS A 5 1.15 25.25 -11.35
CA HIS A 5 2.17 24.37 -10.81
C HIS A 5 2.01 22.93 -11.35
N ASP A 6 0.78 22.41 -11.37
CA ASP A 6 0.48 21.07 -11.89
C ASP A 6 0.76 20.95 -13.40
N HIS A 7 0.56 22.04 -14.15
CA HIS A 7 0.92 22.06 -15.57
C HIS A 7 2.45 21.98 -15.76
N ASN A 8 3.21 22.68 -14.93
CA ASN A 8 4.67 22.65 -14.98
C ASN A 8 5.24 21.28 -14.59
N ILE A 9 4.67 20.62 -13.58
CA ILE A 9 5.15 19.29 -13.15
C ILE A 9 4.84 18.23 -14.21
N THR A 10 3.63 18.25 -14.78
CA THR A 10 3.23 17.34 -15.87
C THR A 10 4.15 17.52 -17.07
N LYS A 11 4.41 18.78 -17.45
CA LYS A 11 5.34 19.10 -18.52
C LYS A 11 6.75 18.57 -18.24
N PHE A 12 7.29 18.83 -17.05
CA PHE A 12 8.61 18.35 -16.65
C PHE A 12 8.73 16.83 -16.80
N PHE A 13 7.78 16.06 -16.26
CA PHE A 13 7.85 14.60 -16.33
C PHE A 13 7.68 14.09 -17.75
N SER A 14 6.77 14.67 -18.55
CA SER A 14 6.60 14.30 -19.95
C SER A 14 7.84 14.59 -20.82
N GLU A 15 8.59 15.65 -20.52
CA GLU A 15 9.83 15.99 -21.25
C GLU A 15 11.00 15.11 -20.77
N ARG A 16 11.07 14.81 -19.47
CA ARG A 16 12.20 14.09 -18.87
C ARG A 16 12.11 12.58 -19.01
N TYR A 17 10.89 12.04 -19.09
CA TYR A 17 10.55 10.62 -19.15
C TYR A 17 9.47 10.39 -20.23
N PRO A 18 9.76 10.68 -21.51
CA PRO A 18 8.74 10.71 -22.55
C PRO A 18 8.11 9.35 -22.88
N ASN A 19 8.80 8.25 -22.55
CA ASN A 19 8.30 6.90 -22.80
C ASN A 19 7.67 6.31 -21.54
N GLU A 20 8.14 6.75 -20.36
CA GLU A 20 7.76 6.15 -19.09
C GLU A 20 6.64 6.93 -18.40
N PHE A 21 6.60 8.25 -18.51
CA PHE A 21 5.56 9.05 -17.85
C PHE A 21 4.24 8.94 -18.61
N ILE A 22 3.22 8.44 -17.92
CA ILE A 22 1.88 8.28 -18.48
C ILE A 22 1.04 9.49 -18.15
N THR A 23 0.85 9.76 -16.86
CA THR A 23 -0.05 10.84 -16.43
C THR A 23 0.18 11.26 -14.99
N PHE A 24 -0.33 12.45 -14.69
CA PHE A 24 -0.49 12.98 -13.35
C PHE A 24 -1.98 13.28 -13.12
N LYS A 25 -2.54 12.78 -12.03
CA LYS A 25 -3.94 13.02 -11.62
C LYS A 25 -3.98 13.61 -10.22
N LEU A 26 -4.88 14.56 -10.03
CA LEU A 26 -5.24 15.11 -8.72
C LEU A 26 -6.67 14.64 -8.40
N ILE A 27 -6.83 13.95 -7.28
CA ILE A 27 -8.12 13.40 -6.86
C ILE A 27 -8.54 14.07 -5.57
N GLU A 28 -9.77 14.56 -5.52
CA GLU A 28 -10.32 15.24 -4.35
C GLU A 28 -11.08 14.24 -3.47
N TYR A 29 -10.65 14.12 -2.21
CA TYR A 29 -11.35 13.39 -1.15
C TYR A 29 -11.67 14.32 0.02
N LYS A 30 -10.98 14.15 1.17
CA LYS A 30 -10.96 15.08 2.30
C LYS A 30 -9.87 16.16 2.18
N GLY A 31 -9.10 16.06 1.11
CA GLY A 31 -7.98 16.88 0.67
C GLY A 31 -7.51 16.33 -0.68
N ASN A 32 -6.39 16.82 -1.20
CA ASN A 32 -5.92 16.36 -2.51
C ASN A 32 -5.06 15.11 -2.37
N VAL A 33 -5.29 14.15 -3.27
CA VAL A 33 -4.43 12.98 -3.45
C VAL A 33 -3.77 13.10 -4.82
N SER A 34 -2.44 13.13 -4.80
CA SER A 34 -1.62 13.32 -5.98
C SER A 34 -1.18 11.96 -6.50
N VAL A 35 -1.51 11.62 -7.74
CA VAL A 35 -1.22 10.32 -8.33
C VAL A 35 -0.34 10.51 -9.56
N PHE A 36 0.85 9.91 -9.52
CA PHE A 36 1.76 9.83 -10.66
C PHE A 36 1.77 8.40 -11.19
N VAL A 37 1.65 8.25 -12.51
CA VAL A 37 1.67 6.95 -13.17
C VAL A 37 2.82 6.89 -14.16
N PHE A 38 3.65 5.88 -14.00
CA PHE A 38 4.75 5.57 -14.89
C PHE A 38 4.63 4.13 -15.40
N TYR A 39 5.07 3.90 -16.63
CA TYR A 39 5.07 2.60 -17.27
C TYR A 39 6.47 2.26 -17.80
N PHE A 40 6.86 1.00 -17.69
CA PHE A 40 8.17 0.49 -18.08
C PHE A 40 7.98 -0.79 -18.88
N GLU A 41 8.70 -0.94 -19.99
CA GLU A 41 8.66 -2.20 -20.74
C GLU A 41 9.44 -3.30 -20.01
N GLU A 42 10.54 -2.94 -19.33
CA GLU A 42 11.46 -3.91 -18.74
C GLU A 42 11.86 -3.62 -17.28
N GLU A 43 12.03 -4.68 -16.47
CA GLU A 43 12.52 -4.61 -15.09
C GLU A 43 13.78 -3.74 -14.96
N SER A 44 14.73 -3.91 -15.90
CA SER A 44 16.02 -3.22 -15.85
C SER A 44 15.92 -1.71 -16.07
N GLU A 45 14.86 -1.23 -16.72
CA GLU A 45 14.59 0.19 -16.91
C GLU A 45 14.00 0.78 -15.64
N LEU A 46 13.04 0.07 -15.05
CA LEU A 46 12.44 0.44 -13.77
C LEU A 46 13.52 0.52 -12.68
N GLU A 47 14.36 -0.53 -12.53
CA GLU A 47 15.39 -0.60 -11.50
C GLU A 47 16.33 0.61 -11.50
N LYS A 48 16.72 1.07 -12.70
CA LYS A 48 17.64 2.21 -12.88
C LYS A 48 16.97 3.57 -12.66
N THR A 49 15.65 3.64 -12.80
CA THR A 49 14.94 4.90 -13.01
C THR A 49 14.07 5.30 -11.82
N TRP A 50 13.44 4.34 -11.13
CA TRP A 50 12.40 4.62 -10.12
C TRP A 50 12.87 5.57 -9.00
N SER A 51 14.12 5.43 -8.54
CA SER A 51 14.66 6.22 -7.43
C SER A 51 14.86 7.69 -7.85
N ASN A 52 15.32 7.94 -9.08
CA ASN A 52 15.44 9.29 -9.62
C ASN A 52 14.07 9.94 -9.82
N VAL A 53 13.09 9.18 -10.31
CA VAL A 53 11.71 9.67 -10.44
C VAL A 53 11.15 10.06 -9.08
N SER A 54 11.33 9.20 -8.06
CA SER A 54 10.89 9.47 -6.68
C SER A 54 11.55 10.72 -6.09
N GLY A 55 12.85 10.90 -6.34
CA GLY A 55 13.61 12.10 -5.95
C GLY A 55 13.07 13.37 -6.61
N ASN A 56 12.72 13.30 -7.90
CA ASN A 56 12.14 14.43 -8.61
C ASN A 56 10.74 14.77 -8.11
N VAL A 57 9.89 13.79 -7.83
CA VAL A 57 8.58 14.04 -7.20
C VAL A 57 8.76 14.71 -5.83
N ALA A 58 9.71 14.25 -5.02
CA ALA A 58 9.99 14.84 -3.72
C ALA A 58 10.43 16.31 -3.83
N GLY A 59 11.44 16.58 -4.67
CA GLY A 59 12.07 17.89 -4.73
C GLY A 59 11.30 18.94 -5.54
N LEU A 60 10.52 18.52 -6.54
CA LEU A 60 9.86 19.45 -7.47
C LEU A 60 8.36 19.58 -7.22
N TYR A 61 7.74 18.59 -6.58
CA TYR A 61 6.30 18.58 -6.32
C TYR A 61 5.99 18.60 -4.83
N GLN A 62 6.44 17.59 -4.07
CA GLN A 62 6.11 17.48 -2.64
C GLN A 62 6.59 18.70 -1.85
N ALA A 63 7.79 19.20 -2.14
CA ALA A 63 8.36 20.38 -1.47
C ALA A 63 7.56 21.67 -1.66
N GLU A 64 6.69 21.74 -2.66
CA GLU A 64 5.88 22.93 -2.99
C GLU A 64 4.44 22.82 -2.43
N LEU A 65 4.06 21.66 -1.88
CA LEU A 65 2.76 21.47 -1.25
C LEU A 65 2.74 22.14 0.13
N ALA A 66 1.71 22.97 0.37
CA ALA A 66 1.55 23.70 1.62
C ALA A 66 0.77 22.91 2.69
N GLU A 67 -0.17 22.07 2.26
CA GLU A 67 -1.05 21.33 3.15
C GLU A 67 -0.41 19.99 3.55
N ASP A 68 -0.36 19.73 4.86
CA ASP A 68 0.18 18.48 5.41
C ASP A 68 -0.53 17.27 4.80
N PHE A 69 -1.86 17.33 4.67
CA PHE A 69 -2.62 16.23 4.08
C PHE A 69 -2.13 15.91 2.67
N ASP A 70 -1.96 16.92 1.82
CA ASP A 70 -1.55 16.72 0.43
C ASP A 70 -0.12 16.18 0.36
N MET A 71 0.80 16.71 1.19
CA MET A 71 2.18 16.23 1.31
C MET A 71 2.28 14.74 1.66
N TRP A 72 1.37 14.25 2.50
CA TRP A 72 1.35 12.85 2.94
C TRP A 72 0.51 11.95 2.05
N ASN A 73 -0.14 12.47 1.00
CA ASN A 73 -1.04 11.70 0.12
C ASN A 73 -0.59 11.76 -1.34
N ILE A 74 0.69 11.48 -1.56
CA ILE A 74 1.28 11.29 -2.87
C ILE A 74 1.44 9.79 -3.14
N TYR A 75 0.89 9.34 -4.26
CA TYR A 75 0.96 7.96 -4.76
C TYR A 75 1.74 7.92 -6.07
N MET A 76 2.60 6.91 -6.20
CA MET A 76 3.36 6.64 -7.41
C MET A 76 3.12 5.21 -7.85
N PHE A 77 2.52 5.04 -9.02
CA PHE A 77 2.35 3.75 -9.66
C PHE A 77 3.49 3.51 -10.66
N TYR A 78 4.13 2.36 -10.50
CA TYR A 78 5.11 1.84 -11.43
C TYR A 78 4.53 0.60 -12.09
N LEU A 79 4.00 0.78 -13.29
CA LEU A 79 3.48 -0.28 -14.13
C LEU A 79 4.67 -0.86 -14.93
N CYS A 80 4.83 -2.17 -14.94
CA CYS A 80 5.86 -2.82 -15.73
C CYS A 80 5.26 -3.97 -16.53
N ARG A 81 5.58 -4.00 -17.82
CA ARG A 81 5.11 -5.06 -18.70
C ARG A 81 5.73 -6.40 -18.36
N SER A 82 7.03 -6.45 -18.05
CA SER A 82 7.68 -7.70 -17.67
C SER A 82 7.46 -8.04 -16.19
N GLU A 83 7.58 -9.33 -15.89
CA GLU A 83 7.61 -9.83 -14.51
C GLU A 83 8.80 -9.21 -13.76
N LEU A 84 8.55 -8.72 -12.55
CA LEU A 84 9.59 -8.11 -11.73
C LEU A 84 10.07 -9.08 -10.65
N SER A 85 11.37 -9.05 -10.36
CA SER A 85 11.88 -9.77 -9.20
C SER A 85 11.23 -9.31 -7.91
N LEU A 86 10.92 -10.27 -7.03
CA LEU A 86 10.34 -10.01 -5.73
C LEU A 86 11.21 -9.03 -4.91
N ALA A 87 12.53 -9.13 -5.05
CA ALA A 87 13.48 -8.23 -4.41
C ALA A 87 13.32 -6.77 -4.87
N LEU A 88 13.14 -6.53 -6.17
CA LEU A 88 12.94 -5.18 -6.69
C LEU A 88 11.59 -4.60 -6.25
N LYS A 89 10.50 -5.37 -6.36
CA LYS A 89 9.18 -4.92 -5.87
C LYS A 89 9.24 -4.50 -4.41
N TYR A 90 9.76 -5.36 -3.54
CA TYR A 90 9.91 -5.04 -2.12
C TYR A 90 10.79 -3.82 -1.87
N LYS A 91 11.85 -3.64 -2.65
CA LYS A 91 12.75 -2.48 -2.53
C LYS A 91 12.02 -1.18 -2.84
N ILE A 92 11.19 -1.17 -3.89
CA ILE A 92 10.44 0.02 -4.32
C ILE A 92 9.29 0.30 -3.34
N GLU A 93 8.46 -0.70 -3.02
CA GLU A 93 7.25 -0.47 -2.20
C GLU A 93 7.56 -0.17 -0.73
N ASN A 94 8.65 -0.70 -0.17
CA ASN A 94 9.08 -0.36 1.18
C ASN A 94 9.87 0.95 1.27
N ASP A 95 10.22 1.57 0.13
CA ASP A 95 10.82 2.88 0.13
C ASP A 95 9.78 3.95 0.50
N ARG A 96 9.77 4.32 1.79
CA ARG A 96 8.85 5.32 2.34
C ARG A 96 9.29 6.77 2.07
N PHE A 97 10.32 6.96 1.26
CA PHE A 97 10.77 8.31 0.90
C PHE A 97 9.71 8.98 0.03
N SER A 98 9.28 10.18 0.43
CA SER A 98 8.39 11.11 -0.29
C SER A 98 6.97 10.66 -0.65
N SER A 99 6.72 9.38 -0.88
CA SER A 99 5.45 8.91 -1.45
C SER A 99 5.16 7.45 -1.08
N ARG A 100 3.90 7.06 -1.25
CA ARG A 100 3.50 5.65 -1.31
C ARG A 100 3.74 5.14 -2.73
N LYS A 101 4.47 4.04 -2.86
CA LYS A 101 4.83 3.44 -4.14
C LYS A 101 4.12 2.11 -4.28
N ILE A 102 3.53 1.89 -5.45
CA ILE A 102 2.81 0.66 -5.80
C ILE A 102 3.39 0.16 -7.11
N VAL A 103 3.73 -1.12 -7.17
CA VAL A 103 4.35 -1.73 -8.33
C VAL A 103 3.43 -2.82 -8.89
N LEU A 104 3.04 -2.67 -10.15
CA LEU A 104 2.27 -3.68 -10.89
C LEU A 104 3.16 -4.25 -11.99
N ASP A 105 3.44 -5.55 -11.96
CA ASP A 105 4.21 -6.25 -12.99
C ASP A 105 3.32 -7.13 -13.86
N ASN A 106 3.88 -7.68 -14.95
CA ASN A 106 3.08 -8.38 -15.96
C ASN A 106 1.87 -7.55 -16.43
N TYR A 107 2.05 -6.23 -16.47
CA TYR A 107 0.97 -5.30 -16.80
C TYR A 107 0.79 -5.26 -18.33
N GLU A 108 -0.16 -6.07 -18.82
CA GLU A 108 -0.46 -6.20 -20.25
C GLU A 108 -1.64 -5.35 -20.72
N GLU A 109 -2.34 -4.68 -19.80
CA GLU A 109 -3.51 -3.88 -20.14
C GLU A 109 -3.15 -2.62 -20.94
N GLU A 110 -4.03 -2.23 -21.86
CA GLU A 110 -3.87 -0.96 -22.57
C GLU A 110 -3.93 0.20 -21.57
N ILE A 111 -2.87 1.02 -21.58
CA ILE A 111 -2.78 2.22 -20.76
C ILE A 111 -3.81 3.24 -21.27
N SER A 112 -4.96 3.25 -20.63
CA SER A 112 -6.07 4.14 -20.91
C SER A 112 -6.49 4.87 -19.64
N ASP A 113 -7.19 6.00 -19.79
CA ASP A 113 -7.70 6.74 -18.63
C ASP A 113 -8.63 5.90 -17.76
N ILE A 114 -9.35 4.94 -18.37
CA ILE A 114 -10.26 4.01 -17.69
C ILE A 114 -9.45 3.05 -16.82
N GLY A 115 -8.48 2.32 -17.39
CA GLY A 115 -7.65 1.37 -16.61
C GLY A 115 -6.85 2.05 -15.49
N ILE A 116 -6.41 3.30 -15.70
CA ILE A 116 -5.73 4.07 -14.65
C ILE A 116 -6.69 4.39 -13.49
N ASN A 117 -7.96 4.69 -13.77
CA ASN A 117 -8.94 4.93 -12.70
C ASN A 117 -9.22 3.62 -11.95
N ASP A 118 -9.30 2.49 -12.64
CA ASP A 118 -9.50 1.18 -12.01
C ASP A 118 -8.35 0.84 -11.04
N ILE A 119 -7.10 1.05 -11.47
CA ILE A 119 -5.92 0.88 -10.60
C ILE A 119 -6.00 1.77 -9.35
N ILE A 120 -6.38 3.04 -9.55
CA ILE A 120 -6.53 4.00 -8.45
C ILE A 120 -7.62 3.52 -7.48
N ASP A 121 -8.75 3.05 -8.01
CA ASP A 121 -9.87 2.61 -7.19
C ASP A 121 -9.54 1.38 -6.36
N GLU A 122 -8.85 0.41 -6.96
CA GLU A 122 -8.38 -0.79 -6.27
C GLU A 122 -7.37 -0.47 -5.16
N HIS A 123 -6.40 0.42 -5.42
CA HIS A 123 -5.23 0.56 -4.55
C HIS A 123 -5.27 1.77 -3.60
N ILE A 124 -6.08 2.77 -3.88
CA ILE A 124 -6.16 4.01 -3.08
C ILE A 124 -7.49 4.12 -2.38
N THR A 125 -8.58 3.89 -3.11
CA THR A 125 -9.91 4.30 -2.67
C THR A 125 -10.62 3.21 -1.87
N ASN A 126 -10.15 1.94 -2.00
CA ASN A 126 -10.73 0.79 -1.32
C ASN A 126 -12.25 0.75 -1.53
N ILE A 127 -12.75 1.22 -2.69
CA ILE A 127 -14.18 1.21 -3.01
C ILE A 127 -14.74 -0.23 -3.01
N ASP A 128 -13.87 -1.23 -3.23
CA ASP A 128 -14.20 -2.66 -3.13
C ASP A 128 -14.34 -3.17 -1.69
N ILE A 129 -13.96 -2.40 -0.67
CA ILE A 129 -14.36 -2.67 0.71
C ILE A 129 -15.82 -2.25 0.85
N MET A 130 -16.71 -3.11 0.37
CA MET A 130 -18.12 -3.11 0.72
C MET A 130 -18.22 -3.37 2.22
N TYR A 131 -18.11 -2.30 3.03
CA TYR A 131 -18.41 -2.35 4.45
C TYR A 131 -19.92 -2.54 4.59
N ASP A 132 -20.38 -3.79 4.61
CA ASP A 132 -21.69 -4.11 5.13
C ASP A 132 -21.56 -4.24 6.66
N PRO A 133 -22.08 -3.27 7.44
CA PRO A 133 -22.04 -3.35 8.90
C PRO A 133 -22.72 -4.62 9.42
N LYS A 134 -23.63 -5.22 8.63
CA LYS A 134 -24.31 -6.47 8.99
C LYS A 134 -23.40 -7.68 8.81
N GLU A 135 -22.63 -7.77 7.73
CA GLU A 135 -21.63 -8.85 7.55
C GLU A 135 -20.48 -8.71 8.55
N ALA A 136 -19.97 -7.49 8.80
CA ALA A 136 -18.95 -7.27 9.84
C ALA A 136 -19.46 -7.63 11.24
N LYS A 137 -20.72 -7.29 11.55
CA LYS A 137 -21.35 -7.66 12.82
C LYS A 137 -21.65 -9.16 12.92
N LYS A 138 -22.02 -9.80 11.82
CA LYS A 138 -22.25 -11.25 11.73
C LYS A 138 -20.95 -12.04 11.86
N LEU A 139 -19.85 -11.55 11.29
CA LEU A 139 -18.51 -12.10 11.45
C LEU A 139 -18.03 -11.93 12.90
N ALA A 140 -18.22 -10.75 13.49
CA ALA A 140 -17.92 -10.52 14.91
C ALA A 140 -18.79 -11.38 15.85
N LEU A 141 -20.00 -11.74 15.43
CA LEU A 141 -20.89 -12.64 16.19
C LEU A 141 -20.52 -14.12 15.99
N SER A 142 -19.95 -14.50 14.83
CA SER A 142 -19.46 -15.86 14.58
C SER A 142 -18.09 -16.13 15.21
N LEU A 143 -17.32 -15.08 15.49
CA LEU A 143 -16.10 -15.12 16.31
C LEU A 143 -16.40 -15.12 17.83
N ASP A 144 -17.68 -15.21 18.23
CA ASP A 144 -18.09 -15.49 19.60
C ASP A 144 -18.35 -17.00 19.79
N THR A 145 -17.65 -17.84 19.04
CA THR A 145 -17.48 -19.26 19.40
C THR A 145 -16.43 -19.30 20.51
N GLY A 146 -16.81 -19.79 21.70
CA GLY A 146 -16.10 -19.62 22.98
C GLY A 146 -14.58 -19.90 23.03
N THR A 147 -14.01 -20.54 22.00
CA THR A 147 -12.57 -20.68 21.73
C THR A 147 -11.85 -19.32 21.68
N ASP A 148 -12.47 -18.30 21.07
CA ASP A 148 -11.86 -16.97 20.89
C ASP A 148 -11.73 -16.20 22.22
N ARG A 149 -12.60 -16.49 23.20
CA ARG A 149 -12.56 -15.83 24.51
C ARG A 149 -11.34 -16.26 25.32
N ILE A 150 -10.94 -17.53 25.22
CA ILE A 150 -9.77 -18.08 25.91
C ILE A 150 -8.49 -17.50 25.30
N ILE A 151 -8.39 -17.49 23.97
CA ILE A 151 -7.25 -16.89 23.27
C ILE A 151 -7.15 -15.40 23.61
N TRP A 152 -8.26 -14.67 23.57
CA TRP A 152 -8.32 -13.26 23.94
C TRP A 152 -7.91 -13.01 25.40
N GLU A 153 -8.37 -13.84 26.34
CA GLU A 153 -7.95 -13.79 27.74
C GLU A 153 -6.44 -14.00 27.92
N LEU A 154 -5.83 -14.87 27.11
CA LEU A 154 -4.39 -15.17 27.17
C LEU A 154 -3.53 -14.03 26.60
N ILE A 155 -4.02 -13.28 25.61
CA ILE A 155 -3.23 -12.24 24.91
C ILE A 155 -3.53 -10.80 25.36
N LYS A 156 -4.67 -10.53 26.03
CA LYS A 156 -5.10 -9.15 26.37
C LYS A 156 -4.12 -8.38 27.25
N ASP A 157 -3.36 -9.07 28.10
CA ASP A 157 -2.43 -8.45 29.06
C ASP A 157 -0.98 -8.42 28.53
N LEU A 158 -0.76 -8.82 27.27
CA LEU A 158 0.57 -8.89 26.69
C LEU A 158 1.11 -7.50 26.37
N SER A 159 1.99 -6.97 27.22
CA SER A 159 2.76 -5.79 26.86
C SER A 159 3.88 -6.20 25.90
N LEU A 160 3.71 -5.91 24.61
CA LEU A 160 4.73 -6.11 23.57
C LEU A 160 5.89 -5.11 23.76
N LYS A 161 6.63 -5.22 24.87
CA LYS A 161 7.86 -4.47 25.09
C LYS A 161 9.04 -5.28 24.52
N PRO A 162 9.90 -4.69 23.68
CA PRO A 162 11.04 -5.39 23.12
C PRO A 162 12.06 -5.73 24.23
N GLY A 163 12.43 -7.00 24.37
CA GLY A 163 13.48 -7.45 25.29
C GLY A 163 13.48 -8.96 25.55
N LYS A 164 14.62 -9.54 25.97
CA LYS A 164 14.77 -11.00 26.19
C LYS A 164 13.79 -11.61 27.21
N LYS A 165 13.19 -10.81 28.09
CA LYS A 165 12.14 -11.26 29.03
C LYS A 165 10.79 -11.49 28.34
N SER A 166 10.44 -10.73 27.30
CA SER A 166 9.15 -10.87 26.62
C SER A 166 9.08 -12.08 25.68
N LEU A 167 10.23 -12.58 25.22
CA LEU A 167 10.32 -13.82 24.43
C LEU A 167 9.85 -15.04 25.22
N HIS A 168 10.28 -15.18 26.48
CA HIS A 168 9.92 -16.33 27.30
C HIS A 168 8.43 -16.32 27.69
N GLU A 169 7.88 -15.15 27.97
CA GLU A 169 6.44 -14.97 28.21
C GLU A 169 5.62 -15.30 26.95
N SER A 170 6.12 -14.90 25.77
CA SER A 170 5.47 -15.21 24.49
C SER A 170 5.50 -16.72 24.17
N GLU A 171 6.63 -17.40 24.41
CA GLU A 171 6.77 -18.86 24.20
C GLU A 171 5.87 -19.68 25.13
N GLN A 172 5.72 -19.25 26.39
CA GLN A 172 4.84 -19.91 27.35
C GLN A 172 3.37 -19.82 26.95
N ILE A 173 2.94 -18.67 26.45
CA ILE A 173 1.56 -18.46 26.00
C ILE A 173 1.30 -19.21 24.69
N LEU A 174 2.26 -19.24 23.77
CA LEU A 174 2.15 -20.03 22.53
C LEU A 174 1.91 -21.52 22.85
N SER A 175 2.67 -22.05 23.81
CA SER A 175 2.52 -23.44 24.28
C SER A 175 1.14 -23.69 24.90
N GLN A 176 0.58 -22.72 25.62
CA GLN A 176 -0.77 -22.83 26.20
C GLN A 176 -1.86 -22.79 25.13
N ILE A 177 -1.71 -21.97 24.09
CA ILE A 177 -2.64 -21.93 22.95
C ILE A 177 -2.59 -23.26 22.20
N GLU A 178 -1.39 -23.80 21.92
CA GLU A 178 -1.23 -25.09 21.24
C GLU A 178 -1.85 -26.26 22.01
N GLN A 179 -1.81 -26.25 23.35
CA GLN A 179 -2.46 -27.28 24.16
C GLN A 179 -3.98 -27.17 24.10
N ASN A 180 -4.54 -25.97 24.23
CA ASN A 180 -5.99 -25.77 24.17
C ASN A 180 -6.58 -26.18 22.82
N ILE A 181 -5.88 -25.88 21.71
CA ILE A 181 -6.33 -26.30 20.36
C ILE A 181 -6.33 -27.83 20.22
N LYS A 182 -5.33 -28.53 20.77
CA LYS A 182 -5.24 -30.00 20.72
C LYS A 182 -6.31 -30.70 21.54
N ASP A 183 -6.76 -30.09 22.63
CA ASP A 183 -7.81 -30.65 23.50
C ASP A 183 -9.21 -30.49 22.87
N GLU A 184 -9.44 -29.47 22.05
CA GLU A 184 -10.69 -29.29 21.28
C GLU A 184 -10.83 -30.34 20.15
N ASP A 185 -9.75 -30.68 19.46
CA ASP A 185 -9.73 -31.71 18.40
C ASP A 185 -10.00 -33.13 18.93
N GLN A 186 -9.77 -33.39 20.23
CA GLN A 186 -10.05 -34.69 20.85
C GLN A 186 -11.49 -34.85 21.37
N GLN A 187 -12.26 -33.76 21.42
CA GLN A 187 -13.66 -33.76 21.88
C GLN A 187 -14.69 -33.62 20.75
N SER A 188 -14.26 -33.60 19.48
CA SER A 188 -15.12 -33.59 18.28
C SER A 188 -15.30 -34.96 17.64
#